data_AF-A0A7F5RL31-F1
#
_entry.id   AF-A0A7F5RL31-F1
#
_cell.length_a   1.000
_cell.length_b   1.000
_cell.length_c   1.000
_cell.angle_alpha   90.00
_cell.angle_beta   90.00
_cell.angle_gamma   90.00
#
_symmetry.space_group_name_H-M   'P 1'
#
loop_
_entity.id
_entity.type
_entity.pdbx_description
1 polymer ?
#
loop_
_entity_poly.entity_id
_entity_poly.type
_entity_poly.pdbx_seq_one_letter_code
_entity_poly.pdbx_strand_id
1 'polypeptide(L)'
;MHKICLAIFLIKIESTKIVTYICDQVLPQWDKIAQVNQGELLQLVILRQLAELSTYCGKLDNATHYISQIYDKLRQYMPPPPENPDLITMPFLDFSVVECLLYAFHRLARQCPEFLTQDQALLKDFRARLMYFSRGVQGCSKALANLEKKKEGLSPEETQKQKISPKLLNNINMLIKDLFYQPPMYKCNVTLSFKAEETIAKTPEKAPVGNKRHVPITFESNGASSANKNTKKSSDGMKLYTPPSGKFSNNFQSYGGRGRPRGSRGSRGRGSGRGWR
;
A
#
# COMPACT_ATOMS: atom_id res chain seq x y z
N MET A 1 -8.44 25.34 -15.92
CA MET A 1 -7.67 25.79 -14.73
C MET A 1 -7.48 24.71 -13.64
N HIS A 2 -8.18 23.57 -13.66
CA HIS A 2 -8.13 22.57 -12.57
C HIS A 2 -6.77 21.91 -12.28
N LYS A 3 -5.87 21.79 -13.27
CA LYS A 3 -4.58 21.07 -13.10
C LYS A 3 -3.40 21.96 -12.69
N ILE A 4 -3.56 23.29 -12.66
CA ILE A 4 -2.44 24.22 -12.44
C ILE A 4 -1.99 24.18 -10.97
N CYS A 5 -2.93 24.14 -10.01
CA CYS A 5 -2.56 24.09 -8.60
C CYS A 5 -1.82 22.81 -8.22
N LEU A 6 -2.23 21.62 -8.70
CA LEU A 6 -1.52 20.36 -8.40
C LEU A 6 -0.09 20.33 -8.93
N ALA A 7 0.13 20.83 -10.15
CA ALA A 7 1.44 20.82 -10.78
C ALA A 7 2.49 21.64 -10.01
N ILE A 8 2.06 22.56 -9.13
CA ILE A 8 2.93 23.42 -8.33
C ILE A 8 3.35 22.74 -7.01
N PHE A 9 2.56 21.80 -6.47
CA PHE A 9 2.87 21.17 -5.18
C PHE A 9 3.92 20.05 -5.32
N LEU A 10 5.17 20.43 -5.03
CA LEU A 10 6.28 19.53 -4.76
C LEU A 10 6.42 19.34 -3.25
N ILE A 11 7.24 18.37 -2.79
CA ILE A 11 7.56 18.14 -1.36
C ILE A 11 7.96 19.44 -0.60
N LYS A 12 8.39 20.48 -1.32
CA LYS A 12 8.82 21.78 -0.78
C LYS A 12 7.71 22.83 -0.62
N ILE A 13 6.54 22.64 -1.22
CA ILE A 13 5.44 23.61 -1.16
C ILE A 13 4.26 22.92 -0.46
N GLU A 14 3.89 23.44 0.70
CA GLU A 14 2.80 22.87 1.49
C GLU A 14 1.44 23.21 0.88
N SER A 15 0.53 22.24 0.86
CA SER A 15 -0.85 22.41 0.40
C SER A 15 -1.80 22.93 1.49
N THR A 16 -1.27 23.22 2.69
CA THR A 16 -2.02 23.46 3.94
C THR A 16 -3.16 24.45 3.73
N LYS A 17 -2.90 25.63 3.16
CA LYS A 17 -3.92 26.68 2.94
C LYS A 17 -5.06 26.24 2.01
N ILE A 18 -4.77 25.37 1.03
CA ILE A 18 -5.79 24.87 0.12
C ILE A 18 -6.62 23.78 0.81
N VAL A 19 -5.98 22.88 1.56
CA VAL A 19 -6.67 21.85 2.33
C VAL A 19 -7.63 22.50 3.33
N THR A 20 -7.18 23.52 4.08
CA THR A 20 -8.05 24.24 5.02
C THR A 20 -9.20 24.95 4.31
N TYR A 21 -8.94 25.59 3.17
CA TYR A 21 -9.99 26.25 2.37
C TYR A 21 -11.04 25.25 1.85
N ILE A 22 -10.62 24.09 1.35
CA ILE A 22 -11.55 23.05 0.89
C ILE A 22 -12.43 22.60 2.06
N CYS A 23 -11.84 22.39 3.24
CA CYS A 23 -12.59 22.00 4.42
C CYS A 23 -13.61 23.09 4.81
N ASP A 24 -13.18 24.33 5.02
CA ASP A 24 -14.06 25.38 5.55
C ASP A 24 -15.07 25.95 4.55
N GLN A 25 -14.74 26.02 3.26
CA GLN A 25 -15.55 26.73 2.27
C GLN A 25 -16.24 25.80 1.29
N VAL A 26 -15.64 24.64 0.98
CA VAL A 26 -16.16 23.75 -0.07
C VAL A 26 -17.01 22.62 0.51
N LEU A 27 -16.54 21.94 1.57
CA LEU A 27 -17.31 20.84 2.19
C LEU A 27 -18.69 21.27 2.75
N PRO A 28 -18.89 22.49 3.31
CA PRO A 28 -20.20 22.92 3.75
C PRO A 28 -21.18 23.20 2.60
N GLN A 29 -20.66 23.51 1.41
CA GLN A 29 -21.47 23.80 0.22
C GLN A 29 -21.73 22.56 -0.64
N TRP A 30 -21.46 21.36 -0.12
CA TRP A 30 -21.46 20.11 -0.87
C TRP A 30 -22.73 19.87 -1.69
N ASP A 31 -23.90 20.09 -1.08
CA ASP A 31 -25.20 19.83 -1.72
C ASP A 31 -25.48 20.82 -2.86
N LYS A 32 -25.01 22.07 -2.72
CA LYS A 32 -25.10 23.07 -3.79
C LYS A 32 -24.24 22.68 -4.98
N ILE A 33 -23.08 22.07 -4.74
CA ILE A 33 -22.18 21.58 -5.79
C ILE A 33 -22.84 20.42 -6.55
N ALA A 34 -23.55 19.51 -5.86
CA ALA A 34 -24.29 18.43 -6.50
C ALA A 34 -25.37 18.92 -7.48
N GLN A 35 -26.00 20.06 -7.19
CA GLN A 35 -27.09 20.62 -7.99
C GLN A 35 -26.64 21.28 -9.30
N VAL A 36 -25.34 21.52 -9.47
CA VAL A 36 -24.78 22.09 -10.70
C VAL A 36 -24.75 21.02 -11.80
N ASN A 37 -24.78 21.44 -13.06
CA ASN A 37 -24.56 20.53 -14.20
C ASN A 37 -23.26 19.73 -14.01
N GLN A 38 -23.35 18.39 -14.06
CA GLN A 38 -22.24 17.48 -13.76
C GLN A 38 -21.70 17.59 -12.31
N GLY A 39 -22.55 17.96 -11.36
CA GLY A 39 -22.20 18.19 -9.96
C GLY A 39 -21.53 16.99 -9.27
N GLU A 40 -22.01 15.77 -9.51
CA GLU A 40 -21.40 14.55 -8.96
C GLU A 40 -19.96 14.32 -9.45
N LEU A 41 -19.70 14.61 -10.74
CA LEU A 41 -18.35 14.53 -11.30
C LEU A 41 -17.44 15.61 -10.69
N LEU A 42 -17.97 16.83 -10.52
CA LEU A 42 -17.24 17.93 -9.91
C LEU A 42 -16.89 17.62 -8.44
N GLN A 43 -17.85 17.08 -7.68
CA GLN A 43 -17.64 16.58 -6.33
C GLN A 43 -16.51 15.55 -6.28
N LEU A 44 -16.55 14.54 -7.15
CA LEU A 44 -15.50 13.55 -7.22
C LEU A 44 -14.13 14.17 -7.54
N VAL A 45 -14.06 15.12 -8.48
CA VAL A 45 -12.82 15.83 -8.82
C VAL A 45 -12.27 16.62 -7.63
N ILE A 46 -13.14 17.30 -6.87
CA ILE A 46 -12.76 18.02 -5.65
C ILE A 46 -12.19 17.06 -4.61
N LEU A 47 -12.80 15.88 -4.42
CA LEU A 47 -12.31 14.90 -3.44
C LEU A 47 -11.01 14.25 -3.87
N ARG A 48 -10.85 13.95 -5.17
CA ARG A 48 -9.57 13.48 -5.72
C ARG A 48 -8.48 14.50 -5.44
N GLN A 49 -8.75 15.77 -5.71
CA GLN A 49 -7.86 16.89 -5.42
C GLN A 49 -7.51 16.97 -3.92
N LEU A 50 -8.51 16.89 -3.03
CA LEU A 50 -8.30 16.90 -1.58
C LEU A 50 -7.39 15.74 -1.13
N ALA A 51 -7.64 14.53 -1.64
CA ALA A 51 -6.84 13.36 -1.34
C ALA A 51 -5.37 13.54 -1.76
N GLU A 52 -5.13 14.12 -2.93
CA GLU A 52 -3.77 14.43 -3.38
C GLU A 52 -3.10 15.49 -2.51
N LEU A 53 -3.79 16.61 -2.27
CA LEU A 53 -3.26 17.70 -1.48
C LEU A 53 -2.96 17.26 -0.04
N SER A 54 -3.72 16.32 0.53
CA SER A 54 -3.47 15.77 1.86
C SER A 54 -2.07 15.14 2.02
N THR A 55 -1.44 14.69 0.93
CA THR A 55 -0.08 14.14 0.97
C THR A 55 1.01 15.19 1.20
N TYR A 56 0.74 16.42 0.79
CA TYR A 56 1.65 17.57 0.90
C TYR A 56 1.18 18.57 1.96
N CYS A 57 0.22 18.17 2.80
CA CYS A 57 -0.28 19.03 3.86
C CYS A 57 0.79 19.17 4.93
N GLY A 58 1.16 20.42 5.25
CA GLY A 58 2.01 20.75 6.37
C GLY A 58 1.26 20.62 7.69
N LYS A 59 1.81 21.23 8.75
CA LYS A 59 1.19 21.23 10.07
C LYS A 59 -0.10 22.05 10.07
N LEU A 60 -1.19 21.46 10.56
CA LEU A 60 -2.47 22.14 10.72
C LEU A 60 -2.60 22.72 12.14
N ASP A 61 -2.94 24.01 12.23
CA ASP A 61 -3.16 24.67 13.53
C ASP A 61 -4.44 24.17 14.22
N ASN A 62 -5.53 24.04 13.46
CA ASN A 62 -6.85 23.55 13.93
C ASN A 62 -7.16 22.15 13.37
N ALA A 63 -6.19 21.24 13.45
CA ALA A 63 -6.28 19.90 12.86
C ALA A 63 -7.57 19.15 13.24
N THR A 64 -7.98 19.16 14.52
CA THR A 64 -9.19 18.48 15.01
C THR A 64 -10.46 18.91 14.27
N HIS A 65 -10.60 20.20 13.98
CA HIS A 65 -11.76 20.78 13.26
C HIS A 65 -11.81 20.33 11.80
N TYR A 66 -10.67 20.34 11.11
CA TYR A 66 -10.63 19.88 9.71
C TYR A 66 -10.82 18.36 9.60
N ILE A 67 -10.25 17.61 10.55
CA ILE A 67 -10.42 16.16 10.62
C ILE A 67 -11.89 15.82 10.90
N SER A 68 -12.57 16.55 11.80
CA SER A 68 -13.99 16.31 12.10
C SER A 68 -14.87 16.55 10.88
N GLN A 69 -14.65 17.63 10.12
CA GLN A 69 -15.41 17.88 8.89
C GLN A 69 -15.25 16.78 7.83
N ILE A 70 -14.02 16.30 7.62
CA ILE A 70 -13.76 15.19 6.69
C ILE A 70 -14.38 13.90 7.20
N TYR A 71 -14.30 13.66 8.51
CA TYR A 71 -14.89 12.50 9.16
C TYR A 71 -16.43 12.49 9.03
N ASP A 72 -17.08 13.63 9.26
CA ASP A 72 -18.53 13.77 9.11
C ASP A 72 -18.97 13.52 7.66
N LYS A 73 -18.19 14.02 6.68
CA LYS A 73 -18.42 13.70 5.27
C LYS A 73 -18.19 12.23 4.96
N LEU A 74 -17.13 11.61 5.49
CA LEU A 74 -16.87 10.18 5.32
C LEU A 74 -18.03 9.32 5.84
N ARG A 75 -18.66 9.71 6.96
CA ARG A 75 -19.82 9.00 7.52
C ARG A 75 -21.06 9.05 6.63
N GLN A 76 -21.24 10.12 5.85
CA GLN A 76 -22.35 10.22 4.88
C GLN A 76 -22.23 9.14 3.78
N TYR A 77 -21.00 8.76 3.42
CA TYR A 77 -20.71 7.74 2.42
C TYR A 77 -20.44 6.34 3.00
N MET A 78 -20.40 6.20 4.34
CA MET A 78 -20.25 4.94 5.05
C MET A 78 -21.48 4.69 5.95
N PRO A 79 -22.56 4.08 5.42
CA PRO A 79 -23.76 3.83 6.20
C PRO A 79 -23.50 2.92 7.40
N PRO A 80 -24.29 3.04 8.47
CA PRO A 80 -24.21 2.11 9.59
C PRO A 80 -24.60 0.70 9.13
N PRO A 81 -24.10 -0.35 9.81
CA PRO A 81 -24.57 -1.71 9.53
C PRO A 81 -26.10 -1.79 9.72
N PRO A 82 -26.83 -2.52 8.85
CA PRO A 82 -28.26 -2.68 8.98
C PRO A 82 -28.62 -3.41 10.29
N GLU A 83 -29.74 -3.03 10.91
CA GLU A 83 -30.25 -3.66 12.13
C GLU A 83 -30.65 -5.12 11.88
N ASN A 84 -31.16 -5.41 10.68
CA ASN A 84 -31.51 -6.76 10.26
C ASN A 84 -30.35 -7.38 9.45
N PRO A 85 -29.67 -8.41 9.98
CA PRO A 85 -28.54 -9.05 9.31
C PRO A 85 -28.92 -9.78 8.02
N ASP A 86 -30.22 -10.05 7.81
CA ASP A 86 -30.76 -10.80 6.67
C ASP A 86 -31.02 -9.93 5.44
N LEU A 87 -31.05 -8.60 5.60
CA LEU A 87 -31.08 -7.65 4.47
C LEU A 87 -29.65 -7.51 3.92
N ILE A 88 -29.24 -8.48 3.11
CA ILE A 88 -27.96 -8.47 2.35
C ILE A 88 -28.07 -7.53 1.13
N THR A 89 -28.88 -6.48 1.20
CA THR A 89 -28.88 -5.44 0.17
C THR A 89 -27.89 -4.39 0.61
N MET A 90 -26.63 -4.62 0.26
CA MET A 90 -25.61 -3.58 0.31
C MET A 90 -26.08 -2.40 -0.54
N PRO A 91 -26.20 -1.18 0.02
CA PRO A 91 -26.54 0.00 -0.77
C PRO A 91 -25.46 0.24 -1.83
N PHE A 92 -25.78 1.03 -2.85
CA PHE A 92 -24.77 1.47 -3.81
C PHE A 92 -23.69 2.26 -3.07
N LEU A 93 -22.48 1.69 -2.96
CA LEU A 93 -21.36 2.29 -2.26
C LEU A 93 -20.44 3.00 -3.24
N ASP A 94 -20.23 4.29 -3.04
CA ASP A 94 -19.31 5.09 -3.85
C ASP A 94 -17.85 4.86 -3.43
N PHE A 95 -17.28 3.73 -3.86
CA PHE A 95 -15.91 3.36 -3.50
C PHE A 95 -14.88 4.43 -3.87
N SER A 96 -15.05 5.13 -5.00
CA SER A 96 -14.12 6.20 -5.41
C SER A 96 -14.16 7.41 -4.47
N VAL A 97 -15.35 7.82 -4.03
CA VAL A 97 -15.52 8.90 -3.05
C VAL A 97 -14.92 8.48 -1.71
N VAL A 98 -15.21 7.26 -1.28
CA VAL A 98 -14.71 6.71 -0.02
C VAL A 98 -13.19 6.55 -0.03
N GLU A 99 -12.56 6.10 -1.13
CA GLU A 99 -11.10 6.06 -1.23
C GLU A 99 -10.51 7.45 -1.00
N CYS A 100 -11.05 8.49 -1.65
CA CYS A 100 -10.54 9.84 -1.54
C CYS A 100 -10.68 10.39 -0.11
N LEU A 101 -11.88 10.28 0.48
CA LEU A 101 -12.16 10.76 1.84
C LEU A 101 -11.38 9.98 2.89
N LEU A 102 -11.34 8.64 2.79
CA LEU A 102 -10.63 7.79 3.73
C LEU A 102 -9.12 8.02 3.66
N TYR A 103 -8.57 8.23 2.46
CA TYR A 103 -7.17 8.59 2.27
C TYR A 103 -6.84 9.95 2.90
N ALA A 104 -7.65 10.98 2.60
CA ALA A 104 -7.47 12.32 3.19
C ALA A 104 -7.58 12.28 4.71
N PHE A 105 -8.59 11.59 5.25
CA PHE A 105 -8.75 11.37 6.68
C PHE A 105 -7.53 10.68 7.29
N HIS A 106 -7.07 9.56 6.73
CA HIS A 106 -5.92 8.81 7.22
C HIS A 106 -4.64 9.66 7.24
N ARG A 107 -4.42 10.49 6.20
CA ARG A 107 -3.27 11.39 6.13
C ARG A 107 -3.30 12.49 7.18
N LEU A 108 -4.43 13.17 7.33
CA LEU A 108 -4.54 14.32 8.23
C LEU A 108 -4.69 13.90 9.69
N ALA A 109 -5.43 12.81 9.97
CA ALA A 109 -5.60 12.28 11.31
C ALA A 109 -4.29 11.79 11.94
N ARG A 110 -3.25 11.52 11.15
CA ARG A 110 -1.89 11.27 11.66
C ARG A 110 -1.33 12.43 12.48
N GLN A 111 -1.75 13.67 12.21
CA GLN A 111 -1.32 14.85 12.96
C GLN A 111 -2.03 14.97 14.32
N CYS A 112 -3.18 14.32 14.50
CA CYS A 112 -3.97 14.27 15.74
C CYS A 112 -4.46 12.84 16.02
N PRO A 113 -3.57 11.93 16.43
CA PRO A 113 -3.93 10.53 16.68
C PRO A 113 -4.99 10.37 17.78
N GLU A 114 -5.11 11.36 18.68
CA GLU A 114 -6.08 11.37 19.77
C GLU A 114 -7.53 11.52 19.31
N PHE A 115 -7.78 12.04 18.10
CA PHE A 115 -9.12 12.33 17.59
C PHE A 115 -10.08 11.15 17.72
N LEU A 116 -9.63 9.96 17.32
CA LEU A 116 -10.43 8.73 17.42
C LEU A 116 -10.44 8.12 18.82
N THR A 117 -9.41 8.33 19.64
CA THR A 117 -9.31 7.69 20.96
C THR A 117 -9.94 8.50 22.09
N GLN A 118 -10.18 9.80 21.86
CA GLN A 118 -10.79 10.69 22.85
C GLN A 118 -12.28 10.36 23.09
N ASP A 119 -13.00 9.96 22.05
CA ASP A 119 -14.41 9.53 22.14
C ASP A 119 -14.56 8.05 21.78
N GLN A 120 -14.76 7.23 22.81
CA GLN A 120 -14.93 5.78 22.66
C GLN A 120 -16.23 5.39 21.95
N ALA A 121 -17.28 6.21 22.00
CA ALA A 121 -18.53 5.96 21.28
C ALA A 121 -18.33 6.20 19.78
N LEU A 122 -17.67 7.31 19.42
CA LEU A 122 -17.28 7.62 18.04
C LEU A 122 -16.42 6.51 17.43
N LEU A 123 -15.41 6.03 18.16
CA LEU A 123 -14.54 4.94 17.69
C LEU A 123 -15.31 3.63 17.45
N LYS A 124 -16.27 3.31 18.32
CA LYS A 124 -17.12 2.12 18.17
C LYS A 124 -18.02 2.22 16.94
N ASP A 125 -18.72 3.35 16.75
CA ASP A 125 -19.54 3.60 15.55
C ASP A 125 -18.69 3.53 14.29
N PHE A 126 -17.52 4.17 14.30
CA PHE A 126 -16.62 4.16 13.14
C PHE A 126 -16.14 2.76 12.80
N ARG A 127 -15.74 1.95 13.79
CA ARG A 127 -15.32 0.57 13.57
C ARG A 127 -16.46 -0.29 12.99
N ALA A 128 -17.69 -0.11 13.48
CA ALA A 128 -18.85 -0.81 12.94
C ALA A 128 -19.08 -0.48 11.46
N ARG A 129 -18.99 0.81 11.09
CA ARG A 129 -19.08 1.28 9.70
C ARG A 129 -17.95 0.74 8.83
N LEU A 130 -16.71 0.78 9.31
CA LEU A 130 -15.55 0.22 8.60
C LEU A 130 -15.68 -1.29 8.37
N MET A 131 -16.19 -2.04 9.36
CA MET A 131 -16.44 -3.48 9.23
C MET A 131 -17.51 -3.75 8.18
N TYR A 132 -18.62 -3.01 8.23
CA TYR A 132 -19.68 -3.11 7.24
C TYR A 132 -19.15 -2.81 5.84
N PHE A 133 -18.47 -1.67 5.67
CA PHE A 133 -17.91 -1.26 4.38
C PHE A 133 -16.89 -2.28 3.84
N SER A 134 -16.02 -2.83 4.69
CA SER A 134 -15.05 -3.87 4.28
C SER A 134 -15.73 -5.13 3.75
N ARG A 135 -16.89 -5.54 4.31
CA ARG A 135 -17.69 -6.65 3.74
C ARG A 135 -18.18 -6.31 2.32
N GLY A 136 -18.55 -5.05 2.08
CA GLY A 136 -18.99 -4.57 0.76
C GLY A 136 -17.87 -4.61 -0.26
N VAL A 137 -16.70 -4.11 0.14
CA VAL A 137 -15.46 -4.17 -0.66
C VAL A 137 -15.13 -5.63 -1.03
N GLN A 138 -15.27 -6.58 -0.11
CA GLN A 138 -15.04 -8.01 -0.37
C GLN A 138 -16.08 -8.60 -1.35
N GLY A 139 -17.36 -8.24 -1.20
CA GLY A 139 -18.42 -8.64 -2.12
C GLY A 139 -18.17 -8.17 -3.54
N CYS A 140 -17.87 -6.88 -3.71
CA CYS A 140 -17.54 -6.29 -5.00
C CYS A 140 -16.26 -6.86 -5.61
N SER A 141 -15.22 -7.10 -4.79
CA SER A 141 -13.98 -7.72 -5.26
C SER A 141 -14.21 -9.13 -5.82
N LYS A 142 -15.06 -9.95 -5.16
CA LYS A 142 -15.44 -11.27 -5.67
C LYS A 142 -16.26 -11.18 -6.95
N ALA A 143 -17.20 -10.24 -7.03
CA ALA A 143 -18.02 -10.02 -8.22
C ALA A 143 -17.15 -9.64 -9.44
N LEU A 144 -16.19 -8.73 -9.25
CA LEU A 144 -15.23 -8.34 -10.29
C LEU A 144 -14.36 -9.52 -10.75
N ALA A 145 -13.83 -10.31 -9.81
CA ALA A 145 -13.03 -11.50 -10.15
C ALA A 145 -13.83 -12.56 -10.93
N ASN A 146 -15.15 -12.62 -10.75
CA ASN A 146 -16.02 -13.50 -11.51
C ASN A 146 -16.31 -12.96 -12.92
N LEU A 147 -16.40 -11.64 -13.09
CA LEU A 147 -16.56 -11.00 -14.40
C LEU A 147 -15.30 -11.13 -15.26
N GLU A 148 -14.10 -10.95 -14.68
CA GLU A 148 -12.82 -11.12 -15.38
C GLU A 148 -12.65 -12.53 -15.96
N LYS A 149 -13.16 -13.55 -15.25
CA LYS A 149 -13.12 -14.94 -15.71
C LYS A 149 -14.05 -15.22 -16.89
N LYS A 150 -15.11 -14.43 -17.08
CA LYS A 150 -16.12 -14.66 -18.13
C LYS A 150 -15.71 -14.13 -19.51
N LYS A 151 -14.61 -13.37 -19.64
CA LYS A 151 -14.03 -12.89 -20.92
C LYS A 151 -15.08 -12.50 -22.00
N GLU A 152 -16.14 -11.79 -21.62
CA GLU A 152 -17.05 -11.22 -22.60
C GLU A 152 -16.41 -9.95 -23.19
N GLY A 153 -16.65 -9.68 -24.47
CA GLY A 153 -16.04 -8.57 -25.21
C GLY A 153 -16.47 -7.21 -24.68
N LEU A 154 -15.80 -6.74 -23.63
CA LEU A 154 -16.03 -5.42 -23.03
C LEU A 154 -15.35 -4.31 -23.85
N SER A 155 -15.99 -3.15 -23.87
CA SER A 155 -15.46 -1.92 -24.45
C SER A 155 -14.14 -1.50 -23.76
N PRO A 156 -13.21 -0.82 -24.45
CA PRO A 156 -11.94 -0.36 -23.85
C PRO A 156 -12.13 0.48 -22.56
N GLU A 157 -13.20 1.27 -22.47
CA GLU A 157 -13.51 2.08 -21.28
C GLU A 157 -13.94 1.22 -20.08
N GLU A 158 -14.72 0.17 -20.33
CA GLU A 158 -15.17 -0.77 -19.29
C GLU A 158 -14.00 -1.63 -18.81
N THR A 159 -13.08 -1.97 -19.71
CA THR A 159 -11.83 -2.67 -19.39
C THR A 159 -10.94 -1.84 -18.48
N GLN A 160 -10.88 -0.51 -18.68
CA GLN A 160 -10.12 0.39 -17.82
C GLN A 160 -10.76 0.51 -16.42
N LYS A 161 -12.09 0.68 -16.35
CA LYS A 161 -12.82 0.69 -15.07
C LYS A 161 -12.65 -0.63 -14.31
N GLN A 162 -12.65 -1.77 -15.01
CA GLN A 162 -12.36 -3.09 -14.43
C GLN A 162 -10.93 -3.18 -13.87
N LYS A 163 -9.93 -2.58 -14.52
CA LYS A 163 -8.53 -2.59 -14.03
C LYS A 163 -8.31 -1.69 -12.81
N ILE A 164 -9.01 -0.56 -12.72
CA ILE A 164 -8.86 0.40 -11.61
C ILE A 164 -9.57 -0.09 -10.36
N SER A 165 -10.70 -0.78 -10.53
CA SER A 165 -11.53 -1.28 -9.44
C SER A 165 -10.78 -2.17 -8.44
N PRO A 166 -9.95 -3.17 -8.80
CA PRO A 166 -9.22 -3.97 -7.82
C PRO A 166 -8.20 -3.15 -7.03
N LYS A 167 -7.55 -2.15 -7.65
CA LYS A 167 -6.63 -1.25 -6.96
C LYS A 167 -7.38 -0.37 -5.94
N LEU A 168 -8.48 0.24 -6.36
CA LEU A 168 -9.39 1.02 -5.52
C LEU A 168 -9.81 0.23 -4.27
N LEU A 169 -10.31 -0.99 -4.47
CA LEU A 169 -10.80 -1.86 -3.38
C LEU A 169 -9.66 -2.29 -2.44
N ASN A 170 -8.47 -2.59 -2.98
CA ASN A 170 -7.31 -2.94 -2.16
C ASN A 170 -6.81 -1.73 -1.34
N ASN A 171 -6.78 -0.54 -1.94
CA ASN A 171 -6.40 0.70 -1.28
C ASN A 171 -7.28 0.96 -0.05
N ILE A 172 -8.60 0.85 -0.21
CA ILE A 172 -9.56 0.98 0.89
C ILE A 172 -9.27 -0.05 1.99
N ASN A 173 -9.10 -1.33 1.63
CA ASN A 173 -8.80 -2.37 2.61
C ASN A 173 -7.51 -2.12 3.40
N MET A 174 -6.47 -1.57 2.76
CA MET A 174 -5.22 -1.22 3.45
C MET A 174 -5.41 -0.11 4.47
N LEU A 175 -6.12 0.96 4.08
CA LEU A 175 -6.44 2.08 4.98
C LEU A 175 -7.31 1.62 6.15
N ILE A 176 -8.32 0.79 5.88
CA ILE A 176 -9.20 0.23 6.90
C ILE A 176 -8.42 -0.63 7.92
N LYS A 177 -7.51 -1.49 7.45
CA LYS A 177 -6.67 -2.33 8.33
C LYS A 177 -5.86 -1.51 9.32
N ASP A 178 -5.29 -0.40 8.86
CA ASP A 178 -4.54 0.55 9.66
C ASP A 178 -5.39 1.19 10.78
N LEU A 179 -6.66 1.50 10.48
CA LEU A 179 -7.58 2.10 11.45
C LEU A 179 -8.14 1.09 12.47
N PHE A 180 -8.01 -0.21 12.22
CA PHE A 180 -8.46 -1.25 13.16
C PHE A 180 -7.49 -1.57 14.29
N TYR A 181 -6.25 -1.08 14.22
CA TYR A 181 -5.30 -1.24 15.33
C TYR A 181 -5.76 -0.53 16.60
N GLN A 182 -5.18 -0.93 17.73
CA GLN A 182 -5.47 -0.38 19.06
C GLN A 182 -4.14 0.09 19.69
N PRO A 183 -3.85 1.41 19.68
CA PRO A 183 -4.61 2.50 19.06
C PRO A 183 -4.55 2.49 17.51
N PRO A 184 -5.44 3.23 16.80
CA PRO A 184 -5.41 3.33 15.34
C PRO A 184 -4.03 3.72 14.81
N MET A 185 -3.60 3.10 13.70
CA MET A 185 -2.33 3.38 13.06
C MET A 185 -2.51 4.16 11.76
N TYR A 186 -1.52 5.01 11.44
CA TYR A 186 -1.48 5.83 10.24
C TYR A 186 -0.18 5.64 9.46
N LYS A 187 0.17 4.37 9.18
CA LYS A 187 1.49 3.98 8.65
C LYS A 187 1.45 3.58 7.18
N CYS A 188 0.35 2.99 6.73
CA CYS A 188 0.21 2.54 5.35
C CYS A 188 0.36 3.73 4.39
N ASN A 189 1.06 3.48 3.29
CA ASN A 189 1.25 4.45 2.23
C ASN A 189 0.72 3.83 0.94
N VAL A 190 -0.36 4.41 0.44
CA VAL A 190 -1.12 3.88 -0.69
C VAL A 190 -1.04 4.87 -1.84
N THR A 191 -0.89 4.34 -3.06
CA THR A 191 -0.99 5.14 -4.28
C THR A 191 -2.44 5.18 -4.73
N LEU A 192 -3.06 6.37 -4.73
CA LEU A 192 -4.44 6.61 -5.16
C LEU A 192 -4.75 5.92 -6.50
N SER A 193 -5.95 5.33 -6.61
CA SER A 193 -6.33 4.49 -7.75
C SER A 193 -6.25 5.24 -9.08
N PHE A 194 -6.79 6.46 -9.13
CA PHE A 194 -6.84 7.36 -10.29
C PHE A 194 -5.49 7.94 -10.71
N LYS A 195 -4.44 7.87 -9.87
CA LYS A 195 -3.08 8.31 -10.30
C LYS A 195 -2.44 7.38 -11.33
N ALA A 196 -2.89 6.13 -11.43
CA ALA A 196 -2.39 5.21 -12.47
C ALA A 196 -3.02 5.49 -13.86
N GLU A 197 -4.12 6.25 -13.91
CA GLU A 197 -4.75 6.65 -15.18
C GLU A 197 -3.88 7.66 -15.96
N GLU A 198 -3.04 8.44 -15.28
CA GLU A 198 -2.29 9.54 -15.92
C GLU A 198 -0.96 9.11 -16.55
N THR A 199 -0.44 7.92 -16.26
CA THR A 199 0.79 7.42 -16.89
C THR A 199 0.59 6.92 -18.33
N ILE A 200 -0.64 6.89 -18.85
CA ILE A 200 -0.91 6.47 -20.23
C ILE A 200 -0.79 7.63 -21.24
N ALA A 201 -0.63 8.88 -20.79
CA ALA A 201 -0.45 10.04 -21.68
C ALA A 201 0.95 10.70 -21.62
N LYS A 202 1.90 10.13 -20.89
CA LYS A 202 3.32 10.53 -20.95
C LYS A 202 4.20 9.29 -20.80
N THR A 203 4.57 8.69 -21.92
CA THR A 203 5.88 8.03 -22.04
C THR A 203 6.95 9.11 -21.99
N PRO A 204 7.76 9.23 -20.92
CA PRO A 204 9.15 9.53 -21.13
C PRO A 204 9.77 8.25 -21.71
N GLU A 205 10.32 8.35 -22.92
CA GLU A 205 11.23 7.35 -23.46
C GLU A 205 12.26 7.00 -22.37
N LYS A 206 12.15 5.78 -21.83
CA LYS A 206 13.28 5.18 -21.14
C LYS A 206 14.34 4.95 -22.19
N ALA A 207 15.43 5.69 -22.11
CA ALA A 207 16.69 5.32 -22.75
C ALA A 207 16.98 3.84 -22.44
N PRO A 208 17.34 3.01 -23.45
CA PRO A 208 17.57 1.60 -23.23
C PRO A 208 18.85 1.40 -22.40
N VAL A 209 18.65 1.02 -21.14
CA VAL A 209 19.72 0.54 -20.26
C VAL A 209 20.17 -0.83 -20.79
N GLY A 210 21.30 -0.81 -21.49
CA GLY A 210 22.31 -1.87 -21.59
C GLY A 210 21.81 -3.31 -21.74
N ASN A 211 21.68 -3.75 -22.99
CA ASN A 211 21.69 -5.17 -23.35
C ASN A 211 22.93 -5.86 -22.76
N LYS A 212 22.77 -6.60 -21.67
CA LYS A 212 23.72 -7.64 -21.28
C LYS A 212 23.62 -8.74 -22.34
N ARG A 213 24.59 -8.76 -23.25
CA ARG A 213 24.70 -9.76 -24.33
C ARG A 213 24.72 -11.16 -23.72
N HIS A 214 23.66 -11.92 -23.96
CA HIS A 214 23.71 -13.37 -23.86
C HIS A 214 24.39 -13.85 -25.15
N VAL A 215 25.68 -14.16 -25.10
CA VAL A 215 26.36 -14.81 -26.22
C VAL A 215 26.02 -16.31 -26.12
N PRO A 216 25.52 -16.95 -27.19
CA PRO A 216 25.34 -18.40 -27.20
C PRO A 216 26.70 -19.09 -27.11
N ILE A 217 26.80 -20.14 -26.29
CA ILE A 217 27.99 -21.00 -26.23
C ILE A 217 27.99 -21.90 -27.47
N THR A 218 28.86 -21.61 -28.43
CA THR A 218 29.20 -22.51 -29.54
C THR A 218 30.29 -23.47 -29.08
N PHE A 219 30.04 -24.78 -29.21
CA PHE A 219 31.03 -25.83 -28.96
C PHE A 219 31.79 -26.08 -30.26
N GLU A 220 33.06 -25.68 -30.34
CA GLU A 220 33.97 -26.13 -31.40
C GLU A 220 35.29 -26.60 -30.81
N SER A 221 35.73 -27.71 -31.38
CA SER A 221 36.83 -28.58 -30.98
C SER A 221 38.17 -28.12 -31.57
N ASN A 222 39.25 -28.45 -30.87
CA ASN A 222 40.66 -28.49 -31.29
C ASN A 222 41.46 -27.19 -31.47
N GLY A 223 42.61 -27.17 -30.78
CA GLY A 223 43.88 -26.84 -31.44
C GLY A 223 44.57 -25.55 -31.03
N ALA A 224 45.54 -25.68 -30.13
CA ALA A 224 46.86 -25.05 -30.13
C ALA A 224 47.05 -23.51 -30.28
N SER A 225 47.78 -23.00 -29.29
CA SER A 225 48.96 -22.12 -29.40
C SER A 225 48.80 -20.58 -29.42
N SER A 226 49.46 -20.01 -28.40
CA SER A 226 50.53 -18.99 -28.51
C SER A 226 50.17 -17.49 -28.50
N ALA A 227 50.65 -16.87 -27.40
CA ALA A 227 51.37 -15.59 -27.33
C ALA A 227 50.57 -14.28 -27.59
N ASN A 228 50.89 -13.12 -27.03
CA ASN A 228 51.66 -12.61 -25.89
C ASN A 228 51.44 -11.06 -25.94
N LYS A 229 51.94 -10.33 -24.93
CA LYS A 229 52.18 -8.86 -24.88
C LYS A 229 50.95 -7.98 -24.52
N ASN A 230 50.76 -7.55 -23.26
CA ASN A 230 51.56 -6.62 -22.42
C ASN A 230 51.50 -5.16 -22.92
N THR A 231 50.75 -4.28 -22.25
CA THR A 231 51.16 -3.06 -21.49
C THR A 231 50.13 -1.95 -21.82
N LYS A 232 49.76 -0.94 -21.02
CA LYS A 232 50.35 -0.28 -19.84
C LYS A 232 49.28 0.69 -19.26
N LYS A 233 49.28 0.88 -17.92
CA LYS A 233 49.09 2.13 -17.14
C LYS A 233 47.84 3.01 -17.37
N SER A 234 47.21 3.66 -16.40
CA SER A 234 47.46 3.94 -14.96
C SER A 234 46.26 4.77 -14.46
N SER A 235 46.14 4.87 -13.12
CA SER A 235 45.34 5.87 -12.36
C SER A 235 43.89 5.47 -12.09
N ASP A 236 43.29 5.66 -10.92
CA ASP A 236 43.67 5.82 -9.52
C ASP A 236 42.31 5.71 -8.78
N GLY A 237 42.28 5.17 -7.56
CA GLY A 237 41.08 5.27 -6.72
C GLY A 237 40.01 4.17 -6.82
N MET A 238 40.33 2.93 -6.41
CA MET A 238 39.40 2.13 -5.60
C MET A 238 40.16 1.01 -4.87
N LYS A 239 40.64 1.28 -3.65
CA LYS A 239 41.20 0.24 -2.79
C LYS A 239 40.04 -0.64 -2.30
N LEU A 240 39.92 -1.83 -2.90
CA LEU A 240 39.02 -2.89 -2.45
C LEU A 240 39.42 -3.28 -1.01
N TYR A 241 38.54 -3.06 -0.04
CA TYR A 241 38.82 -3.34 1.36
C TYR A 241 38.90 -4.85 1.60
N THR A 242 40.07 -5.32 2.04
CA THR A 242 40.29 -6.68 2.53
C THR A 242 40.21 -6.64 4.05
N PRO A 243 39.22 -7.32 4.69
CA PRO A 243 39.13 -7.32 6.14
C PRO A 243 40.35 -8.00 6.78
N PRO A 244 40.80 -7.54 7.96
CA PRO A 244 41.98 -8.08 8.64
C PRO A 244 41.76 -9.52 9.06
N SER A 245 42.56 -10.44 8.52
CA SER A 245 42.61 -11.82 8.97
C SER A 245 43.45 -11.92 10.25
N GLY A 246 42.79 -12.19 11.37
CA GLY A 246 43.40 -12.81 12.55
C GLY A 246 43.50 -11.91 13.78
N LYS A 247 42.69 -12.23 14.81
CA LYS A 247 43.07 -12.27 16.24
C LYS A 247 41.92 -12.57 17.22
N PHE A 248 40.68 -12.78 16.77
CA PHE A 248 39.55 -13.12 17.65
C PHE A 248 38.63 -14.24 17.14
N SER A 249 39.20 -15.33 16.61
CA SER A 249 38.45 -16.57 16.37
C SER A 249 39.07 -17.71 17.18
N ASN A 250 38.25 -18.28 18.06
CA ASN A 250 38.45 -19.46 18.92
C ASN A 250 38.75 -19.16 20.39
N ASN A 251 37.69 -18.82 21.13
CA ASN A 251 37.58 -19.18 22.54
C ASN A 251 36.54 -20.31 22.68
N PHE A 252 36.99 -21.55 22.51
CA PHE A 252 36.37 -22.73 23.12
C PHE A 252 37.49 -23.51 23.80
N GLN A 253 37.51 -23.41 25.13
CA GLN A 253 38.51 -24.00 25.99
C GLN A 253 38.23 -25.49 26.15
N SER A 254 39.25 -26.29 25.87
CA SER A 254 39.38 -27.72 26.12
C SER A 254 39.41 -28.01 27.62
N TYR A 255 38.84 -29.14 28.08
CA TYR A 255 39.42 -29.94 29.16
C TYR A 255 39.04 -31.42 29.07
N GLY A 256 40.08 -32.27 28.98
CA GLY A 256 40.14 -33.67 29.43
C GLY A 256 39.35 -34.70 28.61
N GLY A 257 39.88 -35.82 28.13
CA GLY A 257 41.08 -36.56 28.50
C GLY A 257 40.73 -38.06 28.47
N ARG A 258 41.40 -38.80 27.56
CA ARG A 258 41.67 -40.25 27.60
C ARG A 258 40.49 -41.24 27.56
N GLY A 259 40.54 -42.14 26.58
CA GLY A 259 39.96 -43.49 26.70
C GLY A 259 39.08 -43.95 25.54
N ARG A 260 39.69 -44.51 24.50
CA ARG A 260 39.13 -45.71 23.82
C ARG A 260 39.53 -46.94 24.66
N PRO A 261 38.91 -48.13 24.57
CA PRO A 261 38.04 -48.63 23.48
C PRO A 261 36.84 -49.52 23.93
N ARG A 262 36.11 -50.04 22.93
CA ARG A 262 35.57 -51.42 22.88
C ARG A 262 34.18 -51.67 23.49
N GLY A 263 33.29 -52.18 22.64
CA GLY A 263 32.54 -53.38 23.00
C GLY A 263 31.02 -53.32 22.88
N SER A 264 30.50 -54.33 22.19
CA SER A 264 29.17 -54.95 22.34
C SER A 264 27.94 -54.15 21.89
N ARG A 265 27.32 -54.57 20.79
CA ARG A 265 26.37 -55.71 20.72
C ARG A 265 25.13 -55.50 21.59
N GLY A 266 24.02 -55.27 20.90
CA GLY A 266 22.91 -56.21 21.02
C GLY A 266 21.68 -55.77 21.80
N SER A 267 20.57 -56.35 21.36
CA SER A 267 19.22 -56.40 21.94
C SER A 267 18.34 -55.17 21.73
N ARG A 268 17.31 -55.21 20.88
CA ARG A 268 16.09 -56.08 20.92
C ARG A 268 15.28 -55.92 22.21
N GLY A 269 13.99 -55.66 22.05
CA GLY A 269 12.94 -55.96 23.02
C GLY A 269 12.03 -54.75 23.26
N ARG A 270 10.89 -54.65 22.57
CA ARG A 270 9.58 -55.21 22.95
C ARG A 270 8.97 -54.53 24.19
N GLY A 271 7.85 -53.85 23.96
CA GLY A 271 6.57 -54.33 24.48
C GLY A 271 5.84 -53.45 25.49
N SER A 272 4.50 -53.52 25.36
CA SER A 272 3.45 -53.15 26.33
C SER A 272 3.17 -51.65 26.47
N GLY A 273 1.95 -51.13 26.32
CA GLY A 273 0.62 -51.73 26.46
C GLY A 273 -0.07 -51.20 27.74
N ARG A 274 -1.32 -50.72 27.58
CA ARG A 274 -2.30 -50.27 28.61
C ARG A 274 -2.09 -48.82 29.09
N GLY A 275 -3.10 -47.96 29.26
CA GLY A 275 -4.56 -48.10 29.38
C GLY A 275 -5.05 -47.29 30.60
N TRP A 276 -6.28 -46.76 30.52
CA TRP A 276 -7.08 -46.06 31.56
C TRP A 276 -6.62 -44.62 31.88
N ARG A 277 -7.46 -43.58 31.97
CA ARG A 277 -8.89 -43.43 32.26
C ARG A 277 -9.40 -42.17 31.56
#